data_AF-A0A2E2SVB4-F1
#
_entry.id   AF-A0A2E2SVB4-F1
#
_cell.length_a   1.000
_cell.length_b   1.000
_cell.length_c   1.000
_cell.angle_alpha   90.00
_cell.angle_beta   90.00
_cell.angle_gamma   90.00
#
_symmetry.space_group_name_H-M   'P 1'
#
loop_
_entity.id
_entity.type
_entity.pdbx_description
1 polymer ?
#
loop_
_entity_poly.entity_id
_entity_poly.type
_entity_poly.pdbx_seq_one_letter_code
_entity_poly.pdbx_strand_id
1 'polypeptide(L)'
;MKKFKKLIFTMIVLFTSCSQKEFRRTVFKKHVNGIDGIEIVDINNDNLKDIIYTSPHSNEINCLININNFEFEERTICHEKLYVKDVISQDIDKDGDIDLICGTSKLGPIILEQKDNFEFKPHYIDSTIKMNTSLQVVDINNDGVLDIIASSNNGNELKWNENMGQFNFKSHLISGNISNIKSIKTGDLNDDGLKDIVCSSEKMKNVTAFINSSNQVFSQVTLCNQGQTDRIELEDINGDNIIDLICASKASKSIHIHCDTSEWTEFINIAEFLEAHVHSMIVADLDKNGQKDLIYQAHGKEEISALYQIDSSFLYKPFEGYTRNVFNINVDDIDQDGDMDLIHSSESLEEIILFRNLKNNTLSFQNLYIRFEKYDVPNRTILQVGIFILLLLLFILRKNIRFKDAISLQMEEIKQLQRLNETELTSSLKEKGVAQEKWDKFFKLNKEINPNFINHLQGEKLTIHEIRLCILIRSQLNNHEISDLLSINVKSVYMKRQRVSKKLNLESSSNLNEYLTLL
;
A
#
# COMPACT_ATOMS: atom_id res chain seq x y z
N MET A 1 18.87 27.35 -27.49
CA MET A 1 18.64 27.75 -26.07
C MET A 1 17.17 27.82 -25.65
N LYS A 2 16.26 28.56 -26.32
CA LYS A 2 14.83 28.64 -25.92
C LYS A 2 14.10 27.28 -25.92
N LYS A 3 14.33 26.41 -26.93
CA LYS A 3 13.78 25.04 -26.96
C LYS A 3 14.35 24.13 -25.85
N PHE A 4 15.61 24.31 -25.49
CA PHE A 4 16.31 23.54 -24.44
C PHE A 4 15.88 23.94 -23.03
N LYS A 5 15.68 25.25 -22.78
CA LYS A 5 15.06 25.75 -21.54
C LYS A 5 13.61 25.31 -21.40
N LYS A 6 12.84 25.25 -22.50
CA LYS A 6 11.48 24.72 -22.50
C LYS A 6 11.46 23.22 -22.19
N LEU A 7 12.39 22.43 -22.75
CA LEU A 7 12.53 21.01 -22.46
C LEU A 7 12.91 20.73 -21.00
N ILE A 8 13.87 21.48 -20.44
CA ILE A 8 14.27 21.38 -19.03
C ILE A 8 13.14 21.81 -18.11
N PHE A 9 12.43 22.89 -18.43
CA PHE A 9 11.29 23.35 -17.64
C PHE A 9 10.12 22.36 -17.70
N THR A 10 9.82 21.78 -18.87
CA THR A 10 8.83 20.71 -19.00
C THR A 10 9.28 19.43 -18.28
N MET A 11 10.57 19.08 -18.29
CA MET A 11 11.12 17.96 -17.51
C MET A 11 11.06 18.20 -16.01
N ILE A 12 11.40 19.40 -15.54
CA ILE A 12 11.31 19.76 -14.11
C ILE A 12 9.85 19.77 -13.69
N VAL A 13 8.94 20.37 -14.47
CA VAL A 13 7.50 20.34 -14.18
C VAL A 13 6.97 18.91 -14.20
N LEU A 14 7.39 18.05 -15.13
CA LEU A 14 7.06 16.62 -15.16
C LEU A 14 7.67 15.85 -13.99
N PHE A 15 8.85 16.23 -13.49
CA PHE A 15 9.53 15.60 -12.35
C PHE A 15 8.99 16.09 -11.00
N THR A 16 8.60 17.37 -10.88
CA THR A 16 7.96 17.92 -9.68
C THR A 16 6.48 17.60 -9.62
N SER A 17 5.81 17.39 -10.77
CA SER A 17 4.49 16.73 -10.83
C SER A 17 4.60 15.22 -10.66
N CYS A 18 5.83 14.69 -10.55
CA CYS A 18 6.16 13.31 -10.24
C CYS A 18 6.86 13.29 -8.87
N SER A 19 6.30 13.98 -7.87
CA SER A 19 6.10 13.25 -6.61
C SER A 19 5.23 12.06 -7.02
N GLN A 20 5.85 10.89 -7.22
CA GLN A 20 5.11 9.69 -7.62
C GLN A 20 3.90 9.62 -6.70
N LYS A 21 2.70 9.72 -7.28
CA LYS A 21 1.52 9.34 -6.52
C LYS A 21 1.79 7.89 -6.14
N GLU A 22 1.94 7.63 -4.83
CA GLU A 22 2.12 6.27 -4.32
C GLU A 22 1.01 5.38 -4.87
N PHE A 23 -0.18 5.96 -5.08
CA PHE A 23 -1.32 5.30 -5.69
C PHE A 23 -1.77 5.94 -7.00
N ARG A 24 -2.05 5.10 -7.99
CA ARG A 24 -2.70 5.49 -9.24
C ARG A 24 -4.19 5.15 -9.19
N ARG A 25 -5.04 6.18 -9.20
CA ARG A 25 -6.49 6.04 -9.35
C ARG A 25 -6.86 5.58 -10.76
N THR A 26 -7.63 4.50 -10.84
CA THR A 26 -8.23 3.96 -12.06
C THR A 26 -9.71 3.71 -11.80
N VAL A 27 -10.58 4.14 -12.74
CA VAL A 27 -12.00 3.78 -12.68
C VAL A 27 -12.15 2.47 -13.45
N PHE A 28 -12.53 1.39 -12.77
CA PHE A 28 -12.75 0.10 -13.42
C PHE A 28 -14.11 0.01 -14.06
N LYS A 29 -15.13 0.51 -13.38
CA LYS A 29 -16.49 0.47 -13.88
C LYS A 29 -17.22 1.75 -13.55
N LYS A 30 -18.05 2.18 -14.49
CA LYS A 30 -18.94 3.34 -14.37
C LYS A 30 -20.39 2.88 -14.49
N HIS A 31 -21.30 3.71 -14.01
CA HIS A 31 -22.75 3.46 -14.07
C HIS A 31 -23.17 2.20 -13.31
N VAL A 32 -22.46 1.88 -12.23
CA VAL A 32 -22.87 0.82 -11.30
C VAL A 32 -23.73 1.45 -10.22
N ASN A 33 -25.05 1.30 -10.38
CA ASN A 33 -26.00 2.09 -9.61
C ASN A 33 -26.18 1.53 -8.18
N GLY A 34 -25.57 2.20 -7.20
CA GLY A 34 -25.49 1.77 -5.80
C GLY A 34 -24.77 0.44 -5.64
N ILE A 35 -23.57 0.46 -5.06
CA ILE A 35 -22.80 -0.75 -4.76
C ILE A 35 -22.66 -0.85 -3.25
N ASP A 36 -23.11 -1.96 -2.68
CA ASP A 36 -23.10 -2.14 -1.23
C ASP A 36 -21.96 -3.06 -0.79
N GLY A 37 -21.65 -4.13 -1.52
CA GLY A 37 -20.53 -5.05 -1.22
C GLY A 37 -19.52 -5.12 -2.38
N ILE A 38 -18.23 -5.23 -2.03
CA ILE A 38 -17.13 -5.55 -2.94
C ILE A 38 -16.20 -6.57 -2.27
N GLU A 39 -15.91 -7.66 -2.97
CA GLU A 39 -14.98 -8.70 -2.55
C GLU A 39 -13.90 -8.90 -3.62
N ILE A 40 -12.70 -9.26 -3.19
CA ILE A 40 -11.56 -9.58 -4.06
C ILE A 40 -11.19 -11.03 -3.80
N VAL A 41 -11.29 -11.87 -4.82
CA VAL A 41 -11.01 -13.30 -4.69
C VAL A 41 -10.69 -13.90 -6.04
N ASP A 42 -9.84 -14.92 -6.09
CA ASP A 42 -9.69 -15.77 -7.26
C ASP A 42 -10.87 -16.75 -7.29
N ILE A 43 -11.94 -16.42 -8.03
CA ILE A 43 -13.17 -17.24 -8.00
C ILE A 43 -13.13 -18.41 -8.99
N ASN A 44 -12.21 -18.37 -9.96
CA ASN A 44 -12.10 -19.38 -11.01
C ASN A 44 -10.83 -20.25 -10.89
N ASN A 45 -10.05 -20.06 -9.82
CA ASN A 45 -8.81 -20.77 -9.53
C ASN A 45 -7.74 -20.60 -10.63
N ASP A 46 -7.68 -19.45 -11.31
CA ASP A 46 -6.68 -19.15 -12.34
C ASP A 46 -5.42 -18.43 -11.81
N ASN A 47 -5.38 -18.18 -10.49
CA ASN A 47 -4.39 -17.39 -9.78
C ASN A 47 -4.38 -15.92 -10.18
N LEU A 48 -5.48 -15.35 -10.67
CA LEU A 48 -5.67 -13.92 -10.79
C LEU A 48 -6.81 -13.49 -9.86
N LYS A 49 -6.66 -12.34 -9.21
CA LYS A 49 -7.70 -11.82 -8.33
C LYS A 49 -8.83 -11.22 -9.17
N ASP A 50 -10.04 -11.73 -8.96
CA ASP A 50 -11.29 -11.24 -9.53
C ASP A 50 -12.00 -10.30 -8.54
N ILE A 51 -12.95 -9.51 -9.05
CA ILE A 51 -13.70 -8.55 -8.23
C ILE A 51 -15.18 -8.89 -8.28
N ILE A 52 -15.75 -9.23 -7.14
CA ILE A 52 -17.18 -9.45 -6.98
C ILE A 52 -17.79 -8.18 -6.42
N TYR A 53 -18.94 -7.77 -6.96
CA TYR A 53 -19.66 -6.63 -6.42
C TYR A 53 -21.17 -6.84 -6.47
N THR A 54 -21.86 -6.21 -5.53
CA THR A 54 -23.31 -6.30 -5.39
C THR A 54 -23.94 -4.94 -5.53
N SER A 55 -25.05 -4.86 -6.28
CA SER A 55 -25.80 -3.62 -6.43
C SER A 55 -27.26 -3.82 -6.01
N PRO A 56 -27.75 -3.13 -4.96
CA PRO A 56 -29.14 -3.28 -4.50
C PRO A 56 -30.16 -2.81 -5.53
N HIS A 57 -29.79 -1.92 -6.44
CA HIS A 57 -30.70 -1.39 -7.45
C HIS A 57 -30.89 -2.38 -8.59
N SER A 58 -29.80 -2.99 -9.08
CA SER A 58 -29.87 -4.08 -10.07
C SER A 58 -30.43 -5.37 -9.44
N ASN A 59 -30.18 -5.57 -8.14
CA ASN A 59 -30.41 -6.84 -7.42
C ASN A 59 -29.60 -8.01 -8.00
N GLU A 60 -28.50 -7.71 -8.66
CA GLU A 60 -27.60 -8.70 -9.26
C GLU A 60 -26.31 -8.79 -8.44
N ILE A 61 -25.72 -9.97 -8.45
CA ILE A 61 -24.33 -10.20 -8.04
C ILE A 61 -23.53 -10.35 -9.32
N ASN A 62 -22.54 -9.49 -9.48
CA ASN A 62 -21.69 -9.47 -10.68
C ASN A 62 -20.24 -9.70 -10.29
N CYS A 63 -19.48 -10.22 -11.24
CA CYS A 63 -18.06 -10.49 -11.11
C CYS A 63 -17.32 -9.88 -12.31
N LEU A 64 -16.21 -9.21 -12.03
CA LEU A 64 -15.21 -8.82 -13.01
C LEU A 64 -14.08 -9.85 -12.91
N ILE A 65 -14.03 -10.75 -13.90
CA ILE A 65 -13.02 -11.80 -13.99
C ILE A 65 -11.77 -11.22 -14.63
N ASN A 66 -10.64 -11.27 -13.94
CA ASN A 66 -9.36 -10.77 -14.39
C ASN A 66 -8.74 -11.77 -15.36
N ILE A 67 -8.82 -11.49 -16.66
CA ILE A 67 -8.30 -12.41 -17.68
C ILE A 67 -6.80 -12.20 -17.96
N ASN A 68 -6.27 -11.00 -17.68
CA ASN A 68 -4.85 -10.67 -17.88
C ASN A 68 -4.52 -9.26 -17.34
N ASN A 69 -3.84 -9.16 -16.19
CA ASN A 69 -3.22 -7.91 -15.69
C ASN A 69 -4.14 -6.68 -15.81
N PHE A 70 -5.33 -6.77 -15.21
CA PHE A 70 -6.40 -5.76 -15.20
C PHE A 70 -7.22 -5.61 -16.50
N GLU A 71 -7.11 -6.56 -17.42
CA GLU A 71 -8.16 -6.79 -18.41
C GLU A 71 -9.24 -7.65 -17.77
N PHE A 72 -10.49 -7.16 -17.73
CA PHE A 72 -11.59 -7.84 -17.06
C PHE A 72 -12.72 -8.22 -18.02
N GLU A 73 -13.26 -9.42 -17.85
CA GLU A 73 -14.51 -9.88 -18.42
C GLU A 73 -15.61 -9.80 -17.35
N GLU A 74 -16.73 -9.13 -17.64
CA GLU A 74 -17.85 -9.08 -16.71
C GLU A 74 -18.78 -10.29 -16.90
N ARG A 75 -19.12 -10.94 -15.78
CA ARG A 75 -20.14 -11.97 -15.73
C ARG A 75 -21.11 -11.72 -14.58
N THR A 76 -22.39 -11.98 -14.83
CA THR A 76 -23.39 -12.00 -13.76
C THR A 76 -23.39 -13.38 -13.12
N ILE A 77 -23.18 -13.43 -11.80
CA ILE A 77 -23.18 -14.65 -11.00
C ILE A 77 -24.61 -15.11 -10.73
N CYS A 78 -25.48 -14.17 -10.34
CA CYS A 78 -26.85 -14.47 -9.97
C CYS A 78 -27.81 -13.39 -10.47
N HIS A 79 -28.81 -13.82 -11.24
CA HIS A 79 -29.90 -12.98 -11.75
C HIS A 79 -31.12 -12.95 -10.81
N GLU A 80 -31.13 -13.78 -9.76
CA GLU A 80 -32.23 -13.79 -8.81
C GLU A 80 -32.21 -12.52 -7.95
N LYS A 81 -33.40 -11.99 -7.63
CA LYS A 81 -33.53 -10.80 -6.78
C LYS A 81 -33.29 -11.16 -5.32
N LEU A 82 -32.04 -11.31 -4.95
CA LEU A 82 -31.62 -11.70 -3.60
C LEU A 82 -31.49 -10.53 -2.64
N TYR A 83 -31.47 -9.28 -3.13
CA TYR A 83 -31.32 -8.06 -2.32
C TYR A 83 -30.06 -8.08 -1.44
N VAL A 84 -28.94 -8.49 -2.03
CA VAL A 84 -27.66 -8.63 -1.32
C VAL A 84 -27.14 -7.25 -0.88
N LYS A 85 -26.65 -7.19 0.36
CA LYS A 85 -26.05 -6.04 1.02
C LYS A 85 -24.59 -6.27 1.36
N ASP A 86 -24.25 -7.51 1.64
CA ASP A 86 -22.93 -7.93 2.07
C ASP A 86 -22.62 -9.28 1.41
N VAL A 87 -21.38 -9.50 1.04
CA VAL A 87 -20.92 -10.75 0.41
C VAL A 87 -19.56 -11.10 0.97
N ILE A 88 -19.37 -12.37 1.32
CA ILE A 88 -18.09 -12.93 1.74
C ILE A 88 -17.78 -14.09 0.80
N SER A 89 -16.52 -14.20 0.39
CA SER A 89 -16.03 -15.28 -0.46
C SER A 89 -15.23 -16.30 0.35
N GLN A 90 -15.65 -17.58 0.35
CA GLN A 90 -15.00 -18.63 1.14
C GLN A 90 -15.45 -20.01 0.64
N ASP A 91 -14.52 -20.96 0.54
CA ASP A 91 -14.82 -22.39 0.35
C ASP A 91 -15.46 -22.96 1.63
N ILE A 92 -16.79 -23.09 1.65
CA ILE A 92 -17.55 -23.45 2.88
C ILE A 92 -17.73 -24.96 3.03
N ASP A 93 -17.73 -25.71 1.92
CA ASP A 93 -17.91 -27.16 1.91
C ASP A 93 -16.60 -27.94 1.70
N LYS A 94 -15.49 -27.23 1.49
CA LYS A 94 -14.13 -27.73 1.32
C LYS A 94 -13.94 -28.53 0.04
N ASP A 95 -14.66 -28.18 -1.02
CA ASP A 95 -14.52 -28.80 -2.34
C ASP A 95 -13.41 -28.16 -3.20
N GLY A 96 -12.86 -27.02 -2.76
CA GLY A 96 -11.79 -26.29 -3.43
C GLY A 96 -12.26 -25.17 -4.35
N ASP A 97 -13.58 -25.02 -4.52
CA ASP A 97 -14.18 -23.87 -5.20
C ASP A 97 -14.62 -22.80 -4.20
N ILE A 98 -14.59 -21.54 -4.61
CA ILE A 98 -14.97 -20.42 -3.75
C ILE A 98 -16.48 -20.20 -3.80
N ASP A 99 -17.15 -20.36 -2.66
CA ASP A 99 -18.57 -20.04 -2.51
C ASP A 99 -18.79 -18.58 -2.12
N LEU A 100 -20.02 -18.08 -2.35
CA LEU A 100 -20.42 -16.74 -1.91
C LEU A 100 -21.48 -16.79 -0.81
N ILE A 101 -21.14 -16.24 0.34
CA ILE A 101 -22.02 -16.11 1.49
C ILE A 101 -22.61 -14.70 1.50
N CYS A 102 -23.90 -14.60 1.26
CA CYS A 102 -24.61 -13.36 1.00
C CYS A 102 -25.53 -12.95 2.16
N GLY A 103 -25.34 -11.73 2.64
CA GLY A 103 -26.24 -11.04 3.56
C GLY A 103 -27.28 -10.26 2.77
N THR A 104 -28.56 -10.42 3.09
CA THR A 104 -29.63 -9.83 2.28
C THR A 104 -30.52 -8.88 3.08
N SER A 105 -31.08 -7.86 2.42
CA SER A 105 -31.95 -6.90 3.11
C SER A 105 -33.39 -7.39 3.28
N LYS A 106 -33.79 -8.51 2.68
CA LYS A 106 -35.19 -8.99 2.68
C LYS A 106 -35.35 -10.46 3.05
N LEU A 107 -34.30 -11.27 2.93
CA LEU A 107 -34.28 -12.69 3.25
C LEU A 107 -33.28 -12.91 4.40
N GLY A 108 -33.08 -14.15 4.81
CA GLY A 108 -31.94 -14.50 5.67
C GLY A 108 -30.62 -14.59 4.91
N PRO A 109 -29.58 -15.14 5.55
CA PRO A 109 -28.34 -15.48 4.86
C PRO A 109 -28.59 -16.50 3.75
N ILE A 110 -27.87 -16.34 2.65
CA ILE A 110 -27.93 -17.23 1.49
C ILE A 110 -26.50 -17.61 1.13
N ILE A 111 -26.26 -18.89 0.87
CA ILE A 111 -25.00 -19.33 0.28
C ILE A 111 -25.26 -19.59 -1.20
N LEU A 112 -24.38 -19.09 -2.07
CA LEU A 112 -24.30 -19.47 -3.46
C LEU A 112 -23.13 -20.44 -3.59
N GLU A 113 -23.46 -21.72 -3.57
CA GLU A 113 -22.51 -22.82 -3.71
C GLU A 113 -21.98 -22.82 -5.15
N GLN A 114 -20.66 -22.66 -5.31
CA GLN A 114 -20.03 -22.79 -6.61
C GLN A 114 -20.00 -24.27 -7.00
N LYS A 115 -20.33 -24.52 -8.27
CA LYS A 115 -20.14 -25.81 -8.92
C LYS A 115 -19.21 -25.61 -10.10
N ASP A 116 -19.35 -26.41 -11.14
CA ASP A 116 -18.48 -26.29 -12.30
C ASP A 116 -18.79 -25.03 -13.13
N ASN A 117 -17.75 -24.41 -13.72
CA ASN A 117 -17.86 -23.36 -14.74
C ASN A 117 -18.74 -22.15 -14.36
N PHE A 118 -18.60 -21.58 -13.16
CA PHE A 118 -19.39 -20.43 -12.69
C PHE A 118 -20.90 -20.69 -12.59
N GLU A 119 -21.32 -21.95 -12.42
CA GLU A 119 -22.70 -22.26 -12.04
C GLU A 119 -22.84 -22.17 -10.52
N PHE A 120 -23.77 -21.33 -10.04
CA PHE A 120 -24.01 -21.12 -8.61
C PHE A 120 -25.38 -21.64 -8.19
N LYS A 121 -25.40 -22.45 -7.13
CA LYS A 121 -26.62 -23.01 -6.57
C LYS A 121 -26.97 -22.34 -5.24
N PRO A 122 -28.16 -21.73 -5.11
CA PRO A 122 -28.55 -21.06 -3.88
C PRO A 122 -29.01 -22.03 -2.78
N HIS A 123 -28.51 -21.82 -1.56
CA HIS A 123 -28.96 -22.45 -0.32
C HIS A 123 -29.46 -21.39 0.65
N TYR A 124 -30.73 -21.47 1.04
CA TYR A 124 -31.35 -20.52 1.96
C TYR A 124 -31.27 -21.06 3.38
N ILE A 125 -30.55 -20.35 4.26
CA ILE A 125 -30.25 -20.84 5.63
C ILE A 125 -31.44 -20.64 6.57
N ASP A 126 -32.02 -19.44 6.56
CA ASP A 126 -33.20 -19.13 7.35
C ASP A 126 -34.07 -18.10 6.63
N SER A 127 -35.07 -18.59 5.89
CA SER A 127 -36.00 -17.76 5.12
C SER A 127 -36.99 -16.96 5.99
N THR A 128 -36.99 -17.16 7.31
CA THR A 128 -37.87 -16.43 8.23
C THR A 128 -37.27 -15.10 8.69
N ILE A 129 -35.97 -14.91 8.44
CA ILE A 129 -35.23 -13.70 8.78
C ILE A 129 -35.55 -12.59 7.78
N LYS A 130 -35.74 -11.38 8.32
CA LYS A 130 -35.86 -10.16 7.53
C LYS A 130 -34.66 -9.28 7.85
N MET A 131 -33.90 -8.92 6.81
CA MET A 131 -32.85 -7.89 6.81
C MET A 131 -31.61 -8.20 7.68
N ASN A 132 -30.51 -8.48 6.99
CA ASN A 132 -29.17 -8.63 7.53
C ASN A 132 -28.29 -7.51 7.00
N THR A 133 -27.58 -6.84 7.89
CA THR A 133 -26.69 -5.71 7.57
C THR A 133 -25.22 -6.09 7.58
N SER A 134 -24.88 -7.20 8.24
CA SER A 134 -23.52 -7.73 8.37
C SER A 134 -23.61 -9.22 8.71
N LEU A 135 -22.64 -9.99 8.24
CA LEU A 135 -22.45 -11.40 8.58
C LEU A 135 -20.96 -11.72 8.77
N GLN A 136 -20.67 -12.86 9.38
CA GLN A 136 -19.32 -13.42 9.49
C GLN A 136 -19.37 -14.93 9.24
N VAL A 137 -18.31 -15.47 8.63
CA VAL A 137 -18.12 -16.90 8.40
C VAL A 137 -16.94 -17.35 9.25
N VAL A 138 -17.19 -18.27 10.18
CA VAL A 138 -16.17 -18.72 11.15
C VAL A 138 -16.53 -20.09 11.72
N ASP A 139 -15.54 -20.91 12.02
CA ASP A 139 -15.72 -22.10 12.87
C ASP A 139 -15.82 -21.64 14.34
N ILE A 140 -17.04 -21.46 14.85
CA ILE A 140 -17.27 -20.92 16.21
C ILE A 140 -17.22 -22.01 17.28
N ASN A 141 -17.44 -23.27 16.91
CA ASN A 141 -17.52 -24.41 17.82
C ASN A 141 -16.26 -25.30 17.77
N ASN A 142 -15.26 -24.94 16.93
CA ASN A 142 -14.01 -25.65 16.69
C ASN A 142 -14.21 -27.10 16.20
N ASP A 143 -15.28 -27.37 15.44
CA ASP A 143 -15.53 -28.69 14.85
C ASP A 143 -14.89 -28.89 13.46
N GLY A 144 -14.27 -27.84 12.93
CA GLY A 144 -13.63 -27.81 11.63
C GLY A 144 -14.57 -27.47 10.48
N VAL A 145 -15.85 -27.19 10.71
CA VAL A 145 -16.82 -26.77 9.70
C VAL A 145 -17.11 -25.28 9.89
N LEU A 146 -17.21 -24.55 8.79
CA LEU A 146 -17.48 -23.11 8.84
C LEU A 146 -18.97 -22.86 9.08
N ASP A 147 -19.24 -22.01 10.08
CA ASP A 147 -20.57 -21.57 10.48
C ASP A 147 -20.84 -20.13 10.05
N ILE A 148 -22.10 -19.69 10.18
CA ILE A 148 -22.51 -18.32 9.82
C ILE A 148 -23.10 -17.58 11.02
N ILE A 149 -22.42 -16.51 11.41
CA ILE A 149 -22.95 -15.54 12.37
C ILE A 149 -23.65 -14.42 11.60
N ALA A 150 -24.92 -14.17 11.92
CA ALA A 150 -25.69 -13.15 11.25
C ALA A 150 -26.62 -12.43 12.22
N SER A 151 -26.85 -11.14 11.95
CA SER A 151 -27.97 -10.42 12.53
C SER A 151 -29.29 -11.00 11.99
N SER A 152 -30.40 -10.95 12.73
CA SER A 152 -31.74 -11.31 12.24
C SER A 152 -32.84 -10.39 12.76
N ASN A 153 -34.05 -10.49 12.19
CA ASN A 153 -35.25 -9.76 12.63
C ASN A 153 -35.08 -8.23 12.60
N ASN A 154 -34.77 -7.67 11.43
CA ASN A 154 -34.37 -6.29 11.19
C ASN A 154 -33.12 -5.89 12.00
N GLY A 155 -32.20 -6.85 12.14
CA GLY A 155 -30.99 -6.72 12.94
C GLY A 155 -31.23 -6.59 14.44
N ASN A 156 -32.32 -7.15 14.98
CA ASN A 156 -32.65 -7.14 16.41
C ASN A 156 -32.13 -8.34 17.21
N GLU A 157 -31.78 -9.39 16.50
CA GLU A 157 -31.27 -10.64 17.04
C GLU A 157 -29.88 -10.90 16.46
N LEU A 158 -29.02 -11.54 17.25
CA LEU A 158 -27.76 -12.10 16.81
C LEU A 158 -27.90 -13.62 16.85
N LYS A 159 -27.72 -14.27 15.70
CA LYS A 159 -27.86 -15.72 15.54
C LYS A 159 -26.56 -16.34 15.08
N TRP A 160 -26.30 -17.52 15.61
CA TRP A 160 -25.31 -18.46 15.09
C TRP A 160 -26.04 -19.54 14.30
N ASN A 161 -25.70 -19.70 13.03
CA ASN A 161 -26.21 -20.77 12.18
C ASN A 161 -25.09 -21.82 12.06
N GLU A 162 -25.21 -22.85 12.89
CA GLU A 162 -24.29 -24.00 12.95
C GLU A 162 -24.48 -24.86 11.71
N ASN A 163 -23.40 -25.06 10.97
CA ASN A 163 -23.34 -25.88 9.77
C ASN A 163 -23.10 -27.33 10.18
N MET A 164 -24.15 -28.13 10.16
CA MET A 164 -24.08 -29.57 10.45
C MET A 164 -23.47 -30.38 9.28
N GLY A 165 -22.88 -29.70 8.29
CA GLY A 165 -22.35 -30.24 7.05
C GLY A 165 -23.38 -30.27 5.91
N GLN A 166 -22.88 -30.31 4.67
CA GLN A 166 -23.71 -30.40 3.44
C GLN A 166 -24.79 -29.31 3.35
N PHE A 167 -24.46 -28.09 3.76
CA PHE A 167 -25.38 -26.93 3.80
C PHE A 167 -26.62 -27.14 4.68
N ASN A 168 -26.57 -28.04 5.66
CA ASN A 168 -27.64 -28.24 6.63
C ASN A 168 -27.38 -27.40 7.89
N PHE A 169 -28.18 -26.35 8.09
CA PHE A 169 -27.94 -25.40 9.17
C PHE A 169 -28.93 -25.55 10.34
N LYS A 170 -28.41 -25.38 11.55
CA LYS A 170 -29.19 -25.26 12.78
C LYS A 170 -28.96 -23.89 13.40
N SER A 171 -30.02 -23.10 13.53
CA SER A 171 -29.92 -21.75 14.10
C SER A 171 -30.04 -21.75 15.63
N HIS A 172 -29.14 -21.02 16.28
CA HIS A 172 -29.09 -20.75 17.71
C HIS A 172 -29.19 -19.24 17.94
N LEU A 173 -29.97 -18.83 18.94
CA LEU A 173 -30.08 -17.43 19.34
C LEU A 173 -28.96 -17.10 20.35
N ILE A 174 -28.05 -16.22 19.97
CA ILE A 174 -27.01 -15.70 20.89
C ILE A 174 -27.62 -14.60 21.76
N SER A 175 -28.34 -13.65 21.14
CA SER A 175 -29.01 -12.57 21.86
C SER A 175 -30.18 -12.02 21.06
N GLY A 176 -31.30 -11.74 21.74
CA GLY A 176 -32.51 -11.14 21.12
C GLY A 176 -32.74 -9.67 21.46
N ASN A 177 -31.77 -9.02 22.14
CA ASN A 177 -31.92 -7.67 22.68
C ASN A 177 -30.94 -6.67 22.06
N ILE A 178 -30.50 -6.91 20.82
CA ILE A 178 -29.49 -6.09 20.14
C ILE A 178 -30.15 -5.44 18.95
N SER A 179 -30.83 -4.31 19.13
CA SER A 179 -31.60 -3.73 18.01
C SER A 179 -30.74 -2.96 17.02
N ASN A 180 -30.91 -3.27 15.74
CA ASN A 180 -30.29 -2.65 14.58
C ASN A 180 -28.75 -2.74 14.65
N ILE A 181 -28.27 -3.99 14.62
CA ILE A 181 -26.85 -4.33 14.48
C ILE A 181 -26.29 -3.67 13.22
N LYS A 182 -25.10 -3.07 13.34
CA LYS A 182 -24.43 -2.35 12.24
C LYS A 182 -23.22 -3.08 11.69
N SER A 183 -22.51 -3.81 12.53
CA SER A 183 -21.28 -4.51 12.17
C SER A 183 -21.07 -5.67 13.14
N ILE A 184 -20.61 -6.80 12.61
CA ILE A 184 -20.26 -8.02 13.34
C ILE A 184 -18.84 -8.41 12.93
N LYS A 185 -18.01 -8.77 13.91
CA LYS A 185 -16.66 -9.32 13.72
C LYS A 185 -16.46 -10.50 14.65
N THR A 186 -15.52 -11.37 14.31
CA THR A 186 -15.16 -12.53 15.13
C THR A 186 -13.65 -12.60 15.31
N GLY A 187 -13.21 -13.07 16.49
CA GLY A 187 -11.81 -13.08 16.88
C GLY A 187 -11.67 -13.74 18.26
N ASP A 188 -10.49 -14.24 18.59
CA ASP A 188 -10.20 -14.76 19.93
C ASP A 188 -9.73 -13.59 20.80
N LEU A 189 -10.62 -13.04 21.64
CA LEU A 189 -10.33 -11.81 22.38
C LEU A 189 -9.65 -12.06 23.73
N ASN A 190 -9.68 -13.31 24.21
CA ASN A 190 -9.14 -13.70 25.52
C ASN A 190 -8.03 -14.76 25.42
N ASP A 191 -7.57 -15.08 24.21
CA ASP A 191 -6.51 -16.05 23.90
C ASP A 191 -6.81 -17.44 24.47
N ASP A 192 -8.08 -17.85 24.48
CA ASP A 192 -8.51 -19.17 24.98
C ASP A 192 -8.65 -20.23 23.88
N GLY A 193 -8.42 -19.83 22.62
CA GLY A 193 -8.51 -20.67 21.43
C GLY A 193 -9.92 -20.81 20.87
N LEU A 194 -10.92 -20.18 21.48
CA LEU A 194 -12.30 -20.12 20.96
C LEU A 194 -12.52 -18.78 20.28
N LYS A 195 -13.33 -18.78 19.21
CA LYS A 195 -13.72 -17.55 18.54
C LYS A 195 -14.86 -16.89 19.31
N ASP A 196 -14.68 -15.61 19.62
CA ASP A 196 -15.67 -14.71 20.19
C ASP A 196 -16.37 -13.90 19.10
N ILE A 197 -17.49 -13.27 19.47
CA ILE A 197 -18.28 -12.43 18.55
C ILE A 197 -18.37 -11.01 19.09
N VAL A 198 -17.97 -10.04 18.29
CA VAL A 198 -18.12 -8.61 18.60
C VAL A 198 -19.14 -7.99 17.68
N CYS A 199 -20.04 -7.18 18.23
CA CYS A 199 -20.97 -6.42 17.41
C CYS A 199 -21.22 -5.01 17.94
N SER A 200 -21.59 -4.13 17.01
CA SER A 200 -22.12 -2.80 17.33
C SER A 200 -23.61 -2.71 16.97
N SER A 201 -24.37 -1.91 17.72
CA SER A 201 -25.78 -1.65 17.42
C SER A 201 -26.20 -0.22 17.73
N GLU A 202 -27.25 0.22 17.06
CA GLU A 202 -27.77 1.59 17.21
C GLU A 202 -28.37 1.86 18.60
N LYS A 203 -29.05 0.87 19.20
CA LYS A 203 -29.74 1.06 20.48
C LYS A 203 -28.89 0.79 21.70
N MET A 204 -27.97 -0.18 21.64
CA MET A 204 -27.09 -0.44 22.79
C MET A 204 -26.13 0.72 23.04
N LYS A 205 -25.82 1.51 21.99
CA LYS A 205 -24.90 2.67 22.05
C LYS A 205 -23.54 2.30 22.64
N ASN A 206 -23.11 1.07 22.39
CA ASN A 206 -21.84 0.51 22.80
C ASN A 206 -21.39 -0.52 21.75
N VAL A 207 -20.15 -0.99 21.89
CA VAL A 207 -19.63 -2.20 21.25
C VAL A 207 -19.65 -3.31 22.29
N THR A 208 -20.25 -4.44 21.95
CA THR A 208 -20.45 -5.58 22.84
C THR A 208 -19.77 -6.80 22.26
N ALA A 209 -19.00 -7.51 23.09
CA ALA A 209 -18.50 -8.85 22.84
C ALA A 209 -19.39 -9.91 23.49
N PHE A 210 -19.48 -11.05 22.83
CA PHE A 210 -20.05 -12.30 23.30
C PHE A 210 -18.90 -13.29 23.39
N ILE A 211 -18.31 -13.37 24.59
CA ILE A 211 -17.17 -14.24 24.88
C ILE A 211 -17.66 -15.68 24.93
N ASN A 212 -17.13 -16.50 24.04
CA ASN A 212 -17.49 -17.88 23.85
C ASN A 212 -16.80 -18.73 24.91
N SER A 213 -17.58 -19.36 25.78
CA SER A 213 -17.06 -20.35 26.71
C SER A 213 -17.29 -21.75 26.17
N SER A 214 -16.45 -22.71 26.60
CA SER A 214 -16.65 -24.13 26.31
C SER A 214 -18.12 -24.55 26.48
N ASN A 215 -18.67 -25.27 25.50
CA ASN A 215 -20.09 -25.64 25.36
C ASN A 215 -21.03 -24.55 24.80
N GLN A 216 -20.53 -23.59 24.00
CA GLN A 216 -21.37 -22.68 23.21
C GLN A 216 -22.21 -21.74 24.09
N VAL A 217 -21.69 -21.41 25.27
CA VAL A 217 -22.30 -20.46 26.21
C VAL A 217 -21.60 -19.12 26.03
N PHE A 218 -22.35 -18.10 25.64
CA PHE A 218 -21.82 -16.77 25.41
C PHE A 218 -22.03 -15.87 26.63
N SER A 219 -20.97 -15.28 27.14
CA SER A 219 -21.03 -14.24 28.17
C SER A 219 -20.86 -12.87 27.55
N GLN A 220 -21.63 -11.88 28.02
CA GLN A 220 -21.64 -10.55 27.40
C GLN A 220 -20.65 -9.62 28.11
N VAL A 221 -19.76 -8.99 27.34
CA VAL A 221 -18.80 -7.98 27.80
C VAL A 221 -18.97 -6.71 26.97
N THR A 222 -18.88 -5.54 27.60
CA THR A 222 -18.88 -4.26 26.88
C THR A 222 -17.44 -3.86 26.60
N LEU A 223 -17.06 -3.74 25.33
CA LEU A 223 -15.70 -3.36 24.93
C LEU A 223 -15.52 -1.85 24.76
N CYS A 224 -16.59 -1.15 24.33
CA CYS A 224 -16.54 0.30 24.18
C CYS A 224 -17.89 0.92 24.50
N ASN A 225 -17.93 1.90 25.40
CA ASN A 225 -19.15 2.59 25.83
C ASN A 225 -19.21 4.06 25.38
N GLN A 226 -18.60 4.38 24.24
CA GLN A 226 -18.48 5.75 23.72
C GLN A 226 -19.60 6.14 22.74
N GLY A 227 -20.77 5.50 22.85
CA GLY A 227 -21.95 5.81 22.05
C GLY A 227 -22.15 4.90 20.83
N GLN A 228 -23.07 5.32 19.96
CA GLN A 228 -23.41 4.57 18.75
C GLN A 228 -22.18 4.40 17.86
N THR A 229 -21.91 3.15 17.48
CA THR A 229 -20.78 2.75 16.62
C THR A 229 -21.32 2.11 15.33
N ASP A 230 -20.88 2.62 14.18
CA ASP A 230 -21.37 2.14 12.87
C ASP A 230 -20.45 1.08 12.24
N ARG A 231 -19.14 1.08 12.57
CA ARG A 231 -18.13 0.13 12.07
C ARG A 231 -17.18 -0.29 13.18
N ILE A 232 -16.79 -1.57 13.17
CA ILE A 232 -15.78 -2.15 14.04
C ILE A 232 -14.80 -2.98 13.20
N GLU A 233 -13.54 -3.01 13.61
CA GLU A 233 -12.50 -3.91 13.11
C GLU A 233 -11.78 -4.53 14.30
N LEU A 234 -11.34 -5.78 14.13
CA LEU A 234 -10.56 -6.54 15.11
C LEU A 234 -9.24 -6.92 14.47
N GLU A 235 -8.14 -6.36 14.96
CA GLU A 235 -6.81 -6.60 14.40
C GLU A 235 -5.76 -6.26 15.45
N ASP A 236 -4.62 -6.94 15.43
CA ASP A 236 -3.43 -6.52 16.19
C ASP A 236 -2.81 -5.27 15.53
N ILE A 237 -3.20 -4.09 16.00
CA ILE A 237 -2.72 -2.82 15.44
C ILE A 237 -1.37 -2.42 16.03
N ASN A 238 -1.05 -2.92 17.23
CA ASN A 238 0.13 -2.50 17.98
C ASN A 238 1.33 -3.46 17.83
N GLY A 239 1.11 -4.66 17.28
CA GLY A 239 2.12 -5.69 17.01
C GLY A 239 2.45 -6.59 18.20
N ASP A 240 1.60 -6.68 19.21
CA ASP A 240 1.81 -7.53 20.39
C ASP A 240 1.24 -8.96 20.25
N ASN A 241 0.63 -9.27 19.11
CA ASN A 241 -0.10 -10.49 18.78
C ASN A 241 -1.40 -10.69 19.58
N ILE A 242 -1.94 -9.64 20.16
CA ILE A 242 -3.25 -9.63 20.81
C ILE A 242 -4.22 -8.84 19.93
N ILE A 243 -5.47 -9.31 19.83
CA ILE A 243 -6.48 -8.63 19.02
C ILE A 243 -6.92 -7.33 19.70
N ASP A 244 -6.75 -6.22 19.00
CA ASP A 244 -7.25 -4.92 19.42
C ASP A 244 -8.62 -4.61 18.77
N LEU A 245 -9.39 -3.72 19.40
CA LEU A 245 -10.66 -3.22 18.85
C LEU A 245 -10.48 -1.82 18.27
N ILE A 246 -10.78 -1.66 16.98
CA ILE A 246 -10.93 -0.35 16.34
C ILE A 246 -12.41 -0.10 16.09
N CYS A 247 -12.96 0.98 16.63
CA CYS A 247 -14.39 1.29 16.49
C CYS A 247 -14.63 2.73 16.05
N ALA A 248 -15.53 2.90 15.07
CA ALA A 248 -15.88 4.20 14.54
C ALA A 248 -17.21 4.69 15.14
N SER A 249 -17.10 5.63 16.09
CA SER A 249 -18.24 6.19 16.80
C SER A 249 -18.93 7.28 15.97
N LYS A 250 -20.22 7.05 15.68
CA LYS A 250 -21.10 8.03 15.05
C LYS A 250 -21.40 9.20 15.99
N ALA A 251 -21.54 8.91 17.28
CA ALA A 251 -21.95 9.88 18.28
C ALA A 251 -20.86 10.93 18.55
N SER A 252 -19.61 10.49 18.72
CA SER A 252 -18.46 11.37 18.96
C SER A 252 -17.75 11.80 17.67
N LYS A 253 -18.11 11.22 16.52
CA LYS A 253 -17.43 11.46 15.22
C LYS A 253 -15.93 11.23 15.33
N SER A 254 -15.56 10.10 15.92
CA SER A 254 -14.17 9.74 16.19
C SER A 254 -13.98 8.26 15.94
N ILE A 255 -12.74 7.86 15.70
CA ILE A 255 -12.32 6.46 15.76
C ILE A 255 -11.64 6.24 17.11
N HIS A 256 -12.01 5.18 17.82
CA HIS A 256 -11.36 4.77 19.05
C HIS A 256 -10.63 3.45 18.82
N ILE A 257 -9.35 3.43 19.16
CA ILE A 257 -8.54 2.21 19.18
C ILE A 257 -8.41 1.79 20.64
N HIS A 258 -8.99 0.66 20.98
CA HIS A 258 -8.86 0.01 22.27
C HIS A 258 -7.84 -1.10 22.09
N CYS A 259 -6.60 -0.83 22.48
CA CYS A 259 -5.61 -1.90 22.62
C CYS A 259 -6.02 -2.79 23.78
N ASP A 260 -5.79 -4.11 23.68
CA ASP A 260 -6.25 -5.04 24.70
C ASP A 260 -5.81 -4.58 26.10
N THR A 261 -6.82 -4.38 26.93
CA THR A 261 -6.65 -4.23 28.36
C THR A 261 -7.66 -5.17 28.98
N SER A 262 -7.28 -5.85 30.06
CA SER A 262 -8.17 -6.78 30.78
C SER A 262 -9.52 -6.17 31.18
N GLU A 263 -9.70 -4.85 31.09
CA GLU A 263 -10.94 -4.13 31.37
C GLU A 263 -11.52 -3.31 30.19
N TRP A 264 -10.85 -3.22 29.03
CA TRP A 264 -11.30 -2.46 27.84
C TRP A 264 -11.64 -0.98 28.09
N THR A 265 -10.98 -0.35 29.06
CA THR A 265 -11.33 1.02 29.52
C THR A 265 -10.52 2.12 28.85
N GLU A 266 -9.27 1.85 28.46
CA GLU A 266 -8.39 2.81 27.80
C GLU A 266 -8.53 2.75 26.28
N PHE A 267 -8.39 3.90 25.63
CA PHE A 267 -8.42 3.99 24.18
C PHE A 267 -7.70 5.23 23.66
N ILE A 268 -7.18 5.11 22.44
CA ILE A 268 -6.66 6.23 21.66
C ILE A 268 -7.83 6.84 20.90
N ASN A 269 -8.11 8.13 21.13
CA ASN A 269 -9.15 8.86 20.42
C ASN A 269 -8.58 9.59 19.21
N ILE A 270 -8.93 9.12 18.03
CA ILE A 270 -8.62 9.76 16.76
C ILE A 270 -9.83 10.61 16.37
N ALA A 271 -9.90 11.85 16.86
CA ALA A 271 -10.94 12.82 16.51
C ALA A 271 -10.44 13.94 15.59
N GLU A 272 -9.15 14.26 15.64
CA GLU A 272 -8.57 15.42 14.94
C GLU A 272 -8.77 15.35 13.41
N PHE A 273 -8.86 14.13 12.87
CA PHE A 273 -9.00 13.88 11.43
C PHE A 273 -10.45 13.64 10.99
N LEU A 274 -11.42 13.70 11.91
CA LEU A 274 -12.82 13.37 11.65
C LEU A 274 -13.73 14.57 11.89
N GLU A 275 -14.37 15.03 10.82
CA GLU A 275 -15.44 16.04 10.89
C GLU A 275 -16.85 15.41 10.82
N ALA A 276 -16.91 14.09 10.53
CA ALA A 276 -18.12 13.33 10.31
C ALA A 276 -17.93 11.86 10.72
N HIS A 277 -19.04 11.10 10.77
CA HIS A 277 -19.01 9.68 11.09
C HIS A 277 -18.45 8.84 9.93
N VAL A 278 -17.78 7.75 10.25
CA VAL A 278 -17.15 6.83 9.29
C VAL A 278 -18.18 5.88 8.68
N HIS A 279 -18.18 5.72 7.36
CA HIS A 279 -19.03 4.74 6.66
C HIS A 279 -18.32 3.42 6.39
N SER A 280 -17.02 3.46 6.15
CA SER A 280 -16.22 2.28 5.84
C SER A 280 -14.83 2.46 6.43
N MET A 281 -14.26 1.37 6.92
CA MET A 281 -12.99 1.32 7.64
C MET A 281 -12.36 -0.04 7.41
N ILE A 282 -11.06 -0.09 7.22
CA ILE A 282 -10.28 -1.32 7.08
C ILE A 282 -8.87 -1.08 7.63
N VAL A 283 -8.24 -2.15 8.10
CA VAL A 283 -6.89 -2.14 8.67
C VAL A 283 -5.99 -3.02 7.80
N ALA A 284 -4.86 -2.47 7.34
CA ALA A 284 -3.92 -3.17 6.48
C ALA A 284 -2.54 -2.50 6.52
N ASP A 285 -1.46 -3.27 6.33
CA ASP A 285 -0.10 -2.72 6.19
C ASP A 285 0.10 -2.22 4.74
N LEU A 286 -0.14 -0.93 4.49
CA LEU A 286 -0.09 -0.34 3.14
C LEU A 286 1.32 0.02 2.68
N ASP A 287 2.24 0.23 3.62
CA ASP A 287 3.63 0.59 3.31
C ASP A 287 4.63 -0.55 3.56
N LYS A 288 4.14 -1.73 3.97
CA LYS A 288 4.91 -2.95 4.25
C LYS A 288 5.96 -2.76 5.34
N ASN A 289 5.67 -1.92 6.32
CA ASN A 289 6.59 -1.67 7.43
C ASN A 289 6.41 -2.67 8.59
N GLY A 290 5.42 -3.57 8.49
CA GLY A 290 5.06 -4.58 9.49
C GLY A 290 4.07 -4.08 10.54
N GLN A 291 3.72 -2.78 10.54
CA GLN A 291 2.69 -2.18 11.37
C GLN A 291 1.42 -2.00 10.53
N LYS A 292 0.26 -2.14 11.16
CA LYS A 292 -1.01 -2.01 10.46
C LYS A 292 -1.41 -0.55 10.35
N ASP A 293 -1.80 -0.12 9.15
CA ASP A 293 -2.34 1.21 8.90
C ASP A 293 -3.86 1.19 8.94
N LEU A 294 -4.46 2.34 9.26
CA LEU A 294 -5.91 2.50 9.29
C LEU A 294 -6.39 3.29 8.09
N ILE A 295 -7.28 2.69 7.30
CA ILE A 295 -7.91 3.31 6.14
C ILE A 295 -9.39 3.51 6.43
N TYR A 296 -9.93 4.69 6.16
CA TYR A 296 -11.33 4.96 6.39
C TYR A 296 -11.90 6.00 5.43
N GLN A 297 -13.22 5.96 5.27
CA GLN A 297 -13.99 7.03 4.64
C GLN A 297 -14.99 7.61 5.63
N ALA A 298 -14.94 8.94 5.76
CA ALA A 298 -15.89 9.70 6.55
C ALA A 298 -17.01 10.30 5.69
N HIS A 299 -18.22 10.30 6.23
CA HIS A 299 -19.40 10.82 5.54
C HIS A 299 -19.21 12.27 5.08
N GLY A 300 -19.44 12.53 3.80
CA GLY A 300 -19.32 13.86 3.22
C GLY A 300 -17.89 14.32 2.96
N LYS A 301 -16.85 13.56 3.33
CA LYS A 301 -15.49 13.77 2.80
C LYS A 301 -15.43 13.27 1.37
N GLU A 302 -14.64 13.96 0.57
CA GLU A 302 -14.48 13.68 -0.87
C GLU A 302 -13.37 12.66 -1.13
N GLU A 303 -12.51 12.43 -0.14
CA GLU A 303 -11.32 11.58 -0.22
C GLU A 303 -11.42 10.43 0.80
N ILE A 304 -10.74 9.32 0.49
CA ILE A 304 -10.46 8.27 1.48
C ILE A 304 -9.24 8.71 2.28
N SER A 305 -9.28 8.52 3.59
CA SER A 305 -8.21 8.88 4.49
C SER A 305 -7.41 7.63 4.89
N ALA A 306 -6.09 7.76 4.97
CA ALA A 306 -5.23 6.75 5.59
C ALA A 306 -4.43 7.39 6.74
N LEU A 307 -4.30 6.63 7.82
CA LEU A 307 -3.48 6.92 8.99
C LEU A 307 -2.41 5.85 9.07
N TYR A 308 -1.21 6.22 8.65
CA TYR A 308 -0.06 5.33 8.66
C TYR A 308 0.49 5.23 10.07
N GLN A 309 0.70 4.02 10.57
CA GLN A 309 1.28 3.85 11.88
C GLN A 309 2.79 4.09 11.83
N ILE A 310 3.26 4.98 12.71
CA ILE A 310 4.67 5.30 12.85
C ILE A 310 5.00 5.31 14.34
N ASP A 311 5.66 4.24 14.78
CA ASP A 311 5.99 3.98 16.19
C ASP A 311 4.69 3.98 17.03
N SER A 312 4.51 4.95 17.94
CA SER A 312 3.31 5.10 18.77
C SER A 312 2.38 6.23 18.29
N SER A 313 2.50 6.65 17.03
CA SER A 313 1.75 7.78 16.47
C SER A 313 1.19 7.46 15.08
N PHE A 314 0.28 8.31 14.60
CA PHE A 314 -0.30 8.18 13.26
C PHE A 314 0.09 9.35 12.35
N LEU A 315 0.48 9.03 11.12
CA LEU A 315 0.71 9.99 10.05
C LEU A 315 -0.47 9.99 9.08
N TYR A 316 -1.20 11.10 9.02
CA TYR A 316 -2.31 11.27 8.10
C TYR A 316 -1.84 11.50 6.65
N LYS A 317 -2.32 10.66 5.73
CA LYS A 317 -2.15 10.80 4.29
C LYS A 317 -3.47 10.41 3.57
N PRO A 318 -4.18 11.35 2.93
CA PRO A 318 -5.37 11.02 2.15
C PRO A 318 -5.02 10.45 0.78
N PHE A 319 -5.90 9.62 0.22
CA PHE A 319 -5.87 9.21 -1.17
C PHE A 319 -6.43 10.33 -2.05
N GLU A 320 -5.62 10.82 -2.99
CA GLU A 320 -6.04 11.89 -3.89
C GLU A 320 -7.14 11.45 -4.86
N GLY A 321 -8.29 12.13 -4.83
CA GLY A 321 -9.34 11.97 -5.83
C GLY A 321 -10.73 12.03 -5.23
N TYR A 322 -11.73 12.28 -6.09
CA TYR A 322 -13.13 12.32 -5.69
C TYR A 322 -13.67 10.89 -5.54
N THR A 323 -14.18 10.56 -4.35
CA THR A 323 -14.65 9.21 -3.95
C THR A 323 -15.96 9.24 -3.17
N ARG A 324 -16.53 10.42 -2.91
CA ARG A 324 -17.70 10.70 -2.04
C ARG A 324 -18.74 9.55 -1.92
N ASN A 325 -19.18 9.30 -0.69
CA ASN A 325 -20.08 8.19 -0.29
C ASN A 325 -19.53 6.80 -0.65
N VAL A 326 -18.47 6.42 0.05
CA VAL A 326 -17.88 5.08 -0.04
C VAL A 326 -18.54 4.17 1.00
N PHE A 327 -19.13 3.07 0.55
CA PHE A 327 -19.78 2.09 1.43
C PHE A 327 -18.86 0.94 1.83
N ASN A 328 -18.00 0.52 0.90
CA ASN A 328 -17.06 -0.56 1.12
C ASN A 328 -15.68 -0.20 0.55
N ILE A 329 -14.65 -0.47 1.36
CA ILE A 329 -13.24 -0.34 1.03
C ILE A 329 -12.66 -1.73 1.26
N ASN A 330 -11.96 -2.25 0.25
CA ASN A 330 -11.25 -3.51 0.36
C ASN A 330 -9.79 -3.29 -0.05
N VAL A 331 -8.86 -4.01 0.57
CA VAL A 331 -7.42 -3.85 0.40
C VAL A 331 -6.81 -5.24 0.18
N ASP A 332 -6.24 -5.47 -1.00
CA ASP A 332 -5.60 -6.73 -1.38
C ASP A 332 -4.50 -6.46 -2.44
N ASP A 333 -3.59 -7.39 -2.64
CA ASP A 333 -2.59 -7.38 -3.72
C ASP A 333 -3.24 -7.86 -5.03
N ILE A 334 -4.05 -6.99 -5.66
CA ILE A 334 -4.90 -7.34 -6.80
C ILE A 334 -4.06 -7.67 -8.05
N ASP A 335 -2.90 -7.05 -8.19
CA ASP A 335 -1.99 -7.28 -9.32
C ASP A 335 -0.84 -8.25 -9.05
N GLN A 336 -0.75 -8.75 -7.82
CA GLN A 336 0.28 -9.68 -7.37
C GLN A 336 1.70 -9.12 -7.55
N ASP A 337 1.87 -7.79 -7.50
CA ASP A 337 3.17 -7.14 -7.45
C ASP A 337 3.76 -7.08 -6.03
N GLY A 338 2.99 -7.62 -5.09
CA GLY A 338 3.26 -7.70 -3.67
C GLY A 338 2.64 -6.53 -2.92
N ASP A 339 2.47 -5.35 -3.54
CA ASP A 339 2.03 -4.14 -2.85
C ASP A 339 0.51 -4.13 -2.67
N MET A 340 0.02 -3.77 -1.48
CA MET A 340 -1.41 -3.71 -1.22
C MET A 340 -2.06 -2.60 -2.05
N ASP A 341 -3.05 -2.98 -2.85
CA ASP A 341 -3.93 -2.08 -3.60
C ASP A 341 -5.21 -1.80 -2.81
N LEU A 342 -5.90 -0.71 -3.14
CA LEU A 342 -7.19 -0.37 -2.52
C LEU A 342 -8.28 -0.29 -3.57
N ILE A 343 -9.35 -1.04 -3.40
CA ILE A 343 -10.58 -0.92 -4.19
C ILE A 343 -11.72 -0.40 -3.34
N HIS A 344 -12.62 0.38 -3.94
CA HIS A 344 -13.83 0.80 -3.27
C HIS A 344 -14.98 1.06 -4.23
N SER A 345 -16.19 1.06 -3.68
CA SER A 345 -17.39 1.53 -4.33
C SER A 345 -17.68 2.98 -4.00
N SER A 346 -18.04 3.78 -5.00
CA SER A 346 -18.63 5.10 -4.78
C SER A 346 -20.09 5.11 -5.22
N GLU A 347 -21.01 5.28 -4.26
CA GLU A 347 -22.44 5.41 -4.57
C GLU A 347 -22.71 6.67 -5.40
N SER A 348 -22.09 7.80 -5.04
CA SER A 348 -22.37 9.09 -5.68
C SER A 348 -21.85 9.18 -7.11
N LEU A 349 -20.76 8.47 -7.41
CA LEU A 349 -20.18 8.42 -8.75
C LEU A 349 -20.75 7.26 -9.56
N GLU A 350 -21.40 6.28 -8.93
CA GLU A 350 -21.77 5.00 -9.54
C GLU A 350 -20.53 4.31 -10.16
N GLU A 351 -19.39 4.39 -9.46
CA GLU A 351 -18.09 3.90 -9.94
C GLU A 351 -17.48 2.85 -8.99
N ILE A 352 -16.82 1.84 -9.57
CA ILE A 352 -15.82 1.03 -8.87
C ILE A 352 -14.46 1.62 -9.18
N ILE A 353 -13.73 1.99 -8.14
CA ILE A 353 -12.46 2.72 -8.27
C ILE A 353 -11.36 1.93 -7.58
N LEU A 354 -10.26 1.73 -8.30
CA LEU A 354 -9.02 1.16 -7.80
C LEU A 354 -7.99 2.26 -7.58
N PHE A 355 -7.32 2.22 -6.45
CA PHE A 355 -6.07 2.89 -6.17
C PHE A 355 -4.96 1.84 -6.19
N ARG A 356 -4.26 1.75 -7.32
CA ARG A 356 -3.15 0.81 -7.48
C ARG A 356 -1.88 1.37 -6.85
N ASN A 357 -1.25 0.65 -5.95
CA ASN A 357 0.03 0.98 -5.37
C ASN A 357 1.12 0.81 -6.42
N LEU A 358 1.97 1.82 -6.56
CA LEU A 358 3.06 1.83 -7.55
C LEU A 358 4.43 1.85 -6.88
N LYS A 359 4.52 1.62 -5.56
CA LYS A 359 5.78 1.72 -4.82
C LYS A 359 6.88 0.80 -5.38
N ASN A 360 6.54 -0.35 -5.97
CA ASN A 360 7.51 -1.21 -6.68
C ASN A 360 7.62 -0.96 -8.20
N ASN A 361 6.66 -0.27 -8.80
CA ASN A 361 6.72 0.17 -10.20
C ASN A 361 7.60 1.42 -10.35
N THR A 362 8.88 1.28 -9.96
CA THR A 362 9.94 2.14 -10.51
C THR A 362 9.85 2.06 -12.03
N LEU A 363 9.76 3.22 -12.69
CA LEU A 363 9.80 3.37 -14.14
C LEU A 363 10.76 2.35 -14.77
N SER A 364 10.23 1.27 -15.37
CA SER A 364 11.07 0.41 -16.18
C SER A 364 11.66 1.29 -17.28
N PHE A 365 12.99 1.28 -17.42
CA PHE A 365 13.70 2.13 -18.37
C PHE A 365 13.21 1.95 -19.82
N GLN A 366 12.53 0.83 -20.11
CA GLN A 366 11.83 0.57 -21.38
C GLN A 366 10.74 1.60 -21.68
N ASN A 367 9.96 2.04 -20.69
CA ASN A 367 8.90 3.02 -20.89
C ASN A 367 9.41 4.45 -21.12
N LEU A 368 10.64 4.76 -20.68
CA LEU A 368 11.31 6.01 -21.06
C LEU A 368 11.82 5.94 -22.52
N TYR A 369 12.39 4.80 -22.92
CA TYR A 369 13.05 4.65 -24.22
C TYR A 369 12.08 4.80 -25.40
N ILE A 370 10.87 4.25 -25.27
CA ILE A 370 9.83 4.30 -26.33
C ILE A 370 9.35 5.73 -26.64
N ARG A 371 9.50 6.68 -25.69
CA ARG A 371 9.11 8.09 -25.93
C ARG A 371 10.20 8.95 -26.59
N PHE A 372 11.45 8.49 -26.66
CA PHE A 372 12.55 9.26 -27.25
C PHE A 372 12.64 9.16 -28.78
N GLU A 373 12.14 8.08 -29.41
CA GLU A 373 12.15 7.93 -30.87
C GLU A 373 11.32 8.99 -31.61
N LYS A 374 10.38 9.66 -30.93
CA LYS A 374 9.58 10.75 -31.52
C LYS A 374 10.34 12.07 -31.68
N TYR A 375 11.55 12.19 -31.13
CA TYR A 375 12.38 13.39 -31.23
C TYR A 375 13.72 13.02 -31.86
N ASP A 376 13.90 13.45 -33.10
CA ASP A 376 15.06 13.22 -33.97
C ASP A 376 16.36 13.80 -33.38
N VAL A 377 16.92 13.15 -32.36
CA VAL A 377 18.08 13.59 -31.57
C VAL A 377 19.19 12.53 -31.68
N PRO A 378 20.46 12.92 -31.92
CA PRO A 378 21.55 11.95 -32.12
C PRO A 378 21.77 11.02 -30.92
N ASN A 379 21.87 9.70 -31.16
CA ASN A 379 22.01 8.62 -30.16
C ASN A 379 23.07 8.86 -29.08
N ARG A 380 24.21 9.49 -29.41
CA ARG A 380 25.25 9.82 -28.41
C ARG A 380 24.80 10.82 -27.34
N THR A 381 23.87 11.71 -27.68
CA THR A 381 23.35 12.74 -26.77
C THR A 381 22.31 12.14 -25.83
N ILE A 382 21.49 11.22 -26.33
CA ILE A 382 20.50 10.47 -25.54
C ILE A 382 21.22 9.60 -24.50
N LEU A 383 22.29 8.91 -24.90
CA LEU A 383 23.10 8.10 -23.98
C LEU A 383 23.76 8.95 -22.87
N GLN A 384 24.30 10.12 -23.21
CA GLN A 384 24.93 11.02 -22.25
C GLN A 384 23.93 11.67 -21.29
N VAL A 385 22.72 12.00 -21.77
CA VAL A 385 21.64 12.54 -20.93
C VAL A 385 21.06 11.43 -20.03
N GLY A 386 20.90 10.21 -20.55
CA GLY A 386 20.47 9.04 -19.78
C GLY A 386 21.44 8.69 -18.64
N ILE A 387 22.75 8.68 -18.93
CA ILE A 387 23.80 8.46 -17.91
C ILE A 387 23.79 9.58 -16.86
N PHE A 388 23.58 10.83 -17.26
CA PHE A 388 23.53 11.96 -16.32
C PHE A 388 22.29 11.90 -15.40
N ILE A 389 21.13 11.53 -15.94
CA ILE A 389 19.89 11.33 -15.17
C ILE A 389 20.04 10.14 -14.21
N LEU A 390 20.67 9.03 -14.64
CA LEU A 390 20.96 7.86 -13.82
C LEU A 390 21.91 8.20 -12.66
N LEU A 391 22.95 9.01 -12.90
CA LEU A 391 23.88 9.48 -11.86
C LEU A 391 23.19 10.41 -10.84
N LEU A 392 22.24 11.22 -11.30
CA LEU A 392 21.42 12.09 -10.44
C LEU A 392 20.46 11.27 -9.57
N LEU A 393 19.82 10.24 -10.14
CA LEU A 393 18.99 9.27 -9.42
C LEU A 393 19.80 8.48 -8.39
N LEU A 394 20.98 7.97 -8.76
CA LEU A 394 21.90 7.29 -7.85
C LEU A 394 22.34 8.19 -6.69
N PHE A 395 22.54 9.49 -6.94
CA PHE A 395 22.89 10.48 -5.90
C PHE A 395 21.74 10.74 -4.92
N ILE A 396 20.49 10.75 -5.40
CA ILE A 396 19.28 10.92 -4.58
C ILE A 396 18.99 9.64 -3.77
N LEU A 397 19.13 8.47 -4.39
CA LEU A 397 18.92 7.16 -3.76
C LEU A 397 19.96 6.85 -2.67
N ARG A 398 21.22 7.26 -2.85
CA ARG A 398 22.28 7.11 -1.84
C ARG A 398 22.03 7.90 -0.55
N LYS A 399 21.14 8.89 -0.59
CA LYS A 399 20.72 9.69 0.58
C LYS A 399 19.57 9.06 1.37
N ASN A 400 18.86 8.07 0.84
CA ASN A 400 17.74 7.39 1.51
C ASN A 400 18.18 6.00 2.01
N ILE A 401 18.40 5.88 3.31
CA ILE A 401 19.14 4.77 3.94
C ILE A 401 18.35 3.44 4.05
N ARG A 402 17.10 3.35 3.59
CA ARG A 402 16.26 2.14 3.79
C ARG A 402 16.17 1.14 2.62
N PHE A 403 16.94 1.31 1.54
CA PHE A 403 16.85 0.48 0.31
C PHE A 403 17.89 -0.66 0.20
N LYS A 404 18.39 -1.19 1.32
CA LYS A 404 19.59 -2.06 1.29
C LYS A 404 19.30 -3.52 0.90
N ASP A 405 18.09 -4.01 1.16
CA ASP A 405 17.81 -5.45 1.07
C ASP A 405 17.36 -5.90 -0.33
N ALA A 406 16.57 -5.06 -1.02
CA ALA A 406 16.16 -5.29 -2.42
C ALA A 406 17.34 -5.28 -3.42
N ILE A 407 18.46 -4.65 -3.07
CA ILE A 407 19.65 -4.52 -3.93
C ILE A 407 20.47 -5.83 -3.97
N SER A 408 20.39 -6.67 -2.94
CA SER A 408 21.23 -7.87 -2.83
C SER A 408 20.94 -8.91 -3.94
N LEU A 409 19.67 -9.11 -4.26
CA LEU A 409 19.20 -10.01 -5.32
C LEU A 409 19.48 -9.45 -6.72
N GLN A 410 19.25 -8.15 -6.94
CA GLN A 410 19.53 -7.51 -8.24
C GLN A 410 21.05 -7.38 -8.53
N MET A 411 21.90 -7.32 -7.51
CA MET A 411 23.36 -7.29 -7.69
C MET A 411 23.92 -8.59 -8.30
N GLU A 412 23.23 -9.72 -8.15
CA GLU A 412 23.73 -11.02 -8.61
C GLU A 412 23.45 -11.24 -10.11
N GLU A 413 22.30 -10.79 -10.60
CA GLU A 413 21.98 -10.73 -12.03
C GLU A 413 22.85 -9.69 -12.77
N ILE A 414 23.12 -8.54 -12.15
CA ILE A 414 23.98 -7.49 -12.73
C ILE A 414 25.45 -7.93 -12.80
N LYS A 415 25.95 -8.74 -11.85
CA LYS A 415 27.32 -9.29 -11.89
C LYS A 415 27.53 -10.25 -13.07
N GLN A 416 26.49 -10.97 -13.50
CA GLN A 416 26.57 -11.85 -14.66
C GLN A 416 26.61 -11.05 -15.98
N LEU A 417 25.85 -9.95 -16.07
CA LEU A 417 25.85 -9.04 -17.22
C LEU A 417 27.14 -8.19 -17.31
N GLN A 418 27.78 -7.86 -16.18
CA GLN A 418 29.07 -7.15 -16.15
C GLN A 418 30.22 -7.96 -16.74
N ARG A 419 30.26 -9.28 -16.54
CA ARG A 419 31.32 -10.15 -17.09
C ARG A 419 31.31 -10.24 -18.62
N LEU A 420 30.13 -10.10 -19.23
CA LEU A 420 29.97 -10.08 -20.70
C LEU A 420 30.38 -8.73 -21.30
N ASN A 421 30.17 -7.61 -20.58
CA ASN A 421 30.53 -6.27 -21.06
C ASN A 421 32.00 -5.88 -20.76
N GLU A 422 32.65 -6.45 -19.74
CA GLU A 422 34.05 -6.15 -19.42
C GLU A 422 35.04 -6.58 -20.52
N THR A 423 34.73 -7.63 -21.28
CA THR A 423 35.59 -8.12 -22.37
C THR A 423 35.54 -7.23 -23.62
N GLU A 424 34.42 -6.53 -23.86
CA GLU A 424 34.30 -5.51 -24.92
C GLU A 424 34.76 -4.11 -24.46
N LEU A 425 34.65 -3.76 -23.18
CA LEU A 425 35.14 -2.49 -22.64
C LEU A 425 36.67 -2.47 -22.47
N THR A 426 37.29 -3.60 -22.11
CA THR A 426 38.76 -3.70 -21.95
C THR A 426 39.52 -3.61 -23.27
N SER A 427 38.88 -3.93 -24.41
CA SER A 427 39.44 -3.70 -25.74
C SER A 427 39.30 -2.22 -26.16
N SER A 428 38.23 -1.54 -25.76
CA SER A 428 38.01 -0.10 -26.01
C SER A 428 38.80 0.84 -25.08
N LEU A 429 39.15 0.42 -23.86
CA LEU A 429 39.84 1.25 -22.87
C LEU A 429 41.38 1.20 -22.95
N LYS A 430 41.95 0.36 -23.83
CA LYS A 430 43.41 0.35 -24.06
C LYS A 430 43.92 1.53 -24.88
N GLU A 431 43.06 2.44 -25.33
CA GLU A 431 43.47 3.70 -25.97
C GLU A 431 43.65 4.84 -24.95
N LYS A 432 44.92 5.05 -24.61
CA LYS A 432 45.58 6.18 -23.92
C LYS A 432 44.74 7.43 -23.55
N GLY A 433 44.59 7.66 -22.24
CA GLY A 433 44.56 8.99 -21.60
C GLY A 433 43.24 9.78 -21.64
N VAL A 434 42.84 10.35 -20.49
CA VAL A 434 41.70 11.29 -20.44
C VAL A 434 42.05 12.56 -21.21
N ALA A 435 41.43 12.76 -22.37
CA ALA A 435 41.65 13.93 -23.22
C ALA A 435 41.39 15.26 -22.48
N GLN A 436 42.25 16.26 -22.71
CA GLN A 436 42.22 17.57 -22.03
C GLN A 436 40.87 18.30 -22.17
N GLU A 437 40.15 18.14 -23.28
CA GLU A 437 38.81 18.71 -23.49
C GLU A 437 37.77 18.22 -22.46
N LYS A 438 37.91 16.98 -21.96
CA LYS A 438 37.00 16.43 -20.93
C LYS A 438 37.23 17.11 -19.58
N TRP A 439 38.47 17.47 -19.28
CA TRP A 439 38.82 18.19 -18.06
C TRP A 439 38.33 19.63 -18.05
N ASP A 440 38.34 20.29 -19.21
CA ASP A 440 37.89 21.69 -19.31
C ASP A 440 36.37 21.78 -19.15
N LYS A 441 35.63 20.79 -19.66
CA LYS A 441 34.18 20.64 -19.38
C LYS A 441 33.90 20.34 -17.91
N PHE A 442 34.67 19.43 -17.30
CA PHE A 442 34.55 19.10 -15.87
C PHE A 442 34.81 20.31 -14.95
N PHE A 443 35.80 21.12 -15.30
CA PHE A 443 36.12 22.34 -14.57
C PHE A 443 35.01 23.40 -14.71
N LYS A 444 34.48 23.59 -15.91
CA LYS A 444 33.37 24.50 -16.15
C LYS A 444 32.12 24.12 -15.34
N LEU A 445 31.79 22.83 -15.31
CA LEU A 445 30.65 22.31 -14.54
C LEU A 445 30.83 22.55 -13.03
N ASN A 446 32.03 22.29 -12.49
CA ASN A 446 32.30 22.54 -11.07
C ASN A 446 32.27 24.03 -10.70
N LYS A 447 32.63 24.92 -11.62
CA LYS A 447 32.49 26.37 -11.44
C LYS A 447 31.03 26.82 -11.42
N GLU A 448 30.16 26.15 -12.19
CA GLU A 448 28.72 26.42 -12.19
C GLU A 448 28.04 25.88 -10.92
N ILE A 449 28.48 24.73 -10.40
CA ILE A 449 27.90 24.08 -9.21
C ILE A 449 28.40 24.71 -7.91
N ASN A 450 29.71 24.98 -7.81
CA ASN A 450 30.36 25.47 -6.59
C ASN A 450 31.23 26.71 -6.88
N PRO A 451 30.62 27.86 -7.25
CA PRO A 451 31.36 29.05 -7.67
C PRO A 451 32.26 29.59 -6.55
N ASN A 452 31.82 29.56 -5.30
CA ASN A 452 32.58 30.07 -4.15
C ASN A 452 33.86 29.25 -3.90
N PHE A 453 33.76 27.92 -3.95
CA PHE A 453 34.90 27.01 -3.80
C PHE A 453 35.97 27.22 -4.89
N ILE A 454 35.54 27.31 -6.15
CA ILE A 454 36.47 27.51 -7.28
C ILE A 454 37.10 28.91 -7.23
N ASN A 455 36.33 29.94 -6.91
CA ASN A 455 36.85 31.30 -6.79
C ASN A 455 37.86 31.42 -5.64
N HIS A 456 37.61 30.74 -4.51
CA HIS A 456 38.55 30.66 -3.38
C HIS A 456 39.87 30.00 -3.79
N LEU A 457 39.81 28.83 -4.44
CA LEU A 457 41.01 28.13 -4.92
C LEU A 457 41.76 28.87 -6.03
N GLN A 458 41.09 29.73 -6.80
CA GLN A 458 41.71 30.59 -7.81
C GLN A 458 42.38 31.84 -7.20
N GLY A 459 41.96 32.27 -6.01
CA GLY A 459 42.63 33.32 -5.24
C GLY A 459 43.96 32.85 -4.64
N GLU A 460 44.09 31.55 -4.41
CA GLU A 460 45.32 30.90 -3.95
C GLU A 460 46.30 30.66 -5.13
N LYS A 461 47.62 30.69 -4.88
CA LYS A 461 48.67 30.48 -5.92
C LYS A 461 48.79 29.00 -6.36
N LEU A 462 47.67 28.35 -6.67
CA LEU A 462 47.58 26.97 -7.14
C LEU A 462 47.60 26.89 -8.68
N THR A 463 48.25 25.85 -9.21
CA THR A 463 48.21 25.54 -10.65
C THR A 463 46.89 24.86 -11.03
N ILE A 464 46.53 24.90 -12.32
CA ILE A 464 45.31 24.27 -12.84
C ILE A 464 45.22 22.77 -12.46
N HIS A 465 46.36 22.05 -12.47
CA HIS A 465 46.41 20.65 -12.10
C HIS A 465 46.22 20.42 -10.60
N GLU A 466 46.66 21.36 -9.76
CA GLU A 466 46.45 21.33 -8.31
C GLU A 466 44.99 21.64 -7.96
N ILE A 467 44.36 22.59 -8.67
CA ILE A 467 42.93 22.86 -8.50
C ILE A 467 42.09 21.65 -8.93
N ARG A 468 42.43 20.98 -10.05
CA ARG A 468 41.79 19.72 -10.46
C ARG A 468 41.92 18.65 -9.37
N LEU A 469 43.10 18.53 -8.74
CA LEU A 469 43.31 17.61 -7.63
C LEU A 469 42.47 17.99 -6.40
N CYS A 470 42.35 19.27 -6.04
CA CYS A 470 41.49 19.73 -4.95
C CYS A 470 40.01 19.38 -5.20
N ILE A 471 39.54 19.51 -6.44
CA ILE A 471 38.18 19.13 -6.83
C ILE A 471 37.99 17.62 -6.63
N LEU A 472 38.94 16.79 -7.09
CA LEU A 472 38.87 15.33 -6.92
C LEU A 472 38.88 14.91 -5.44
N ILE A 473 39.64 15.61 -4.61
CA ILE A 473 39.71 15.35 -3.16
C ILE A 473 38.42 15.76 -2.47
N ARG A 474 37.83 16.91 -2.83
CA ARG A 474 36.52 17.35 -2.32
C ARG A 474 35.40 16.38 -2.70
N SER A 475 35.52 15.71 -3.85
CA SER A 475 34.63 14.63 -4.27
C SER A 475 34.84 13.31 -3.49
N GLN A 476 35.60 13.33 -2.39
CA GLN A 476 35.87 12.20 -1.48
C GLN A 476 36.59 11.01 -2.14
N LEU A 477 37.29 11.21 -3.26
CA LEU A 477 38.07 10.16 -3.89
C LEU A 477 39.35 9.84 -3.09
N ASN A 478 39.63 8.55 -2.93
CA ASN A 478 40.83 8.07 -2.27
C ASN A 478 42.06 8.14 -3.20
N ASN A 479 43.27 7.97 -2.64
CA ASN A 479 44.50 8.12 -3.42
C ASN A 479 44.64 7.11 -4.55
N HIS A 480 44.06 5.90 -4.42
CA HIS A 480 44.10 4.87 -5.46
C HIS A 480 43.16 5.24 -6.61
N GLU A 481 41.93 5.65 -6.31
CA GLU A 481 40.95 6.09 -7.32
C GLU A 481 41.43 7.30 -8.12
N ILE A 482 42.05 8.27 -7.45
CA ILE A 482 42.65 9.44 -8.13
C ILE A 482 43.84 9.00 -9.00
N SER A 483 44.61 8.01 -8.55
CA SER A 483 45.75 7.47 -9.28
C SER A 483 45.31 6.82 -10.59
N ASP A 484 44.26 6.01 -10.52
CA ASP A 484 43.69 5.29 -11.66
C ASP A 484 43.05 6.26 -12.65
N LEU A 485 42.28 7.22 -12.14
CA LEU A 485 41.63 8.26 -12.95
C LEU A 485 42.63 9.14 -13.71
N LEU A 486 43.75 9.47 -13.08
CA LEU A 486 44.79 10.30 -13.67
C LEU A 486 45.85 9.48 -14.42
N SER A 487 45.77 8.14 -14.36
CA SER A 487 46.78 7.22 -14.90
C SER A 487 48.21 7.57 -14.43
N ILE A 488 48.36 7.89 -13.14
CA ILE A 488 49.65 8.17 -12.49
C ILE A 488 49.90 7.18 -11.34
N ASN A 489 51.04 7.28 -10.66
CA ASN A 489 51.34 6.45 -9.48
C ASN A 489 50.70 7.05 -8.21
N VAL A 490 50.19 6.20 -7.32
CA VAL A 490 49.57 6.56 -6.02
C VAL A 490 50.53 7.41 -5.18
N LYS A 491 51.83 7.10 -5.20
CA LYS A 491 52.86 7.92 -4.52
C LYS A 491 52.93 9.34 -5.09
N SER A 492 52.70 9.52 -6.38
CA SER A 492 52.65 10.84 -7.03
C SER A 492 51.42 11.64 -6.60
N VAL A 493 50.27 10.98 -6.40
CA VAL A 493 49.06 11.62 -5.85
C VAL A 493 49.31 12.11 -4.43
N TYR A 494 49.91 11.27 -3.58
CA TYR A 494 50.29 11.63 -2.21
C TYR A 494 51.22 12.85 -2.16
N MET A 495 52.27 12.88 -2.99
CA MET A 495 53.20 14.01 -3.04
C MET A 495 52.54 15.30 -3.53
N LYS A 496 51.58 15.21 -4.46
CA LYS A 496 50.80 16.37 -4.90
C LYS A 496 49.87 16.89 -3.81
N ARG A 497 49.22 16.02 -3.03
CA ARG A 497 48.42 16.41 -1.85
C ARG A 497 49.24 17.19 -0.83
N GLN A 498 50.44 16.70 -0.51
CA GLN A 498 51.35 17.36 0.42
C GLN A 498 51.80 18.76 -0.07
N ARG A 499 52.04 18.91 -1.37
CA ARG A 499 52.38 20.21 -1.96
C ARG A 499 51.22 21.20 -1.90
N VAL A 500 50.00 20.75 -2.19
CA VAL A 500 48.79 21.57 -2.10
C VAL A 500 48.54 22.01 -0.66
N SER A 501 48.65 21.09 0.30
CA SER A 501 48.50 21.38 1.73
C SER A 501 49.46 22.48 2.21
N LYS A 502 50.73 22.42 1.77
CA LYS A 502 51.73 23.46 2.08
C LYS A 502 51.44 24.80 1.43
N LYS A 503 50.91 24.81 0.21
CA LYS A 503 50.55 26.06 -0.50
C LYS A 503 49.32 26.75 0.09
N LEU A 504 48.41 25.98 0.71
CA LEU A 504 47.22 26.46 1.40
C LEU A 504 47.50 26.83 2.87
N ASN A 505 48.77 26.86 3.30
CA ASN A 505 49.19 27.19 4.68
C ASN A 505 48.47 26.41 5.78
N LEU A 506 48.13 25.13 5.53
CA LEU A 506 47.50 24.28 6.54
C LEU A 506 48.52 23.86 7.61
N GLU A 507 48.20 24.08 8.89
CA GLU A 507 49.01 23.59 10.01
C GLU A 507 49.12 22.05 9.95
N SER A 508 50.25 21.50 10.42
CA SER A 508 50.58 20.07 10.32
C SER A 508 49.56 19.10 10.93
N SER A 509 48.61 19.60 11.72
CA SER A 509 47.50 18.86 12.35
C SER A 509 46.17 18.92 11.58
N SER A 510 46.05 19.73 10.52
CA SER A 510 44.79 19.93 9.79
C SER A 510 44.72 19.07 8.51
N ASN A 511 43.66 18.27 8.38
CA ASN A 511 43.48 17.36 7.26
C ASN A 511 43.04 18.15 6.01
N LEU A 512 43.83 18.08 4.92
CA LEU A 512 43.51 18.71 3.64
C LEU A 512 42.08 18.36 3.16
N ASN A 513 41.57 17.18 3.50
CA ASN A 513 40.21 16.77 3.13
C ASN A 513 39.14 17.55 3.90
N GLU A 514 39.33 17.73 5.20
CA GLU A 514 38.40 18.49 6.05
C GLU A 514 38.40 19.95 5.62
N TYR A 515 39.58 20.55 5.39
CA TYR A 515 39.70 21.91 4.89
C TYR A 515 38.98 22.10 3.54
N LEU A 516 39.20 21.20 2.58
CA LEU A 516 38.57 21.27 1.27
C LEU A 516 37.08 20.94 1.30
N THR A 517 36.54 20.34 2.36
CA THR A 517 35.11 20.05 2.54
C THR A 517 34.36 21.22 3.19
N LEU A 518 35.04 22.00 4.04
CA LEU A 518 34.48 23.16 4.75
C LEU A 518 34.42 24.43 3.89
N LEU A 519 35.21 24.52 2.81
CA LEU A 519 35.12 25.56 1.77
C LEU A 519 33.89 25.39 0.87
#